data_AF-W2PYM2-F1
#
_entry.id   AF-W2PYM2-F1
#
_cell.length_a   1.000
_cell.length_b   1.000
_cell.length_c   1.000
_cell.angle_alpha   90.00
_cell.angle_beta   90.00
_cell.angle_gamma   90.00
#
_symmetry.space_group_name_H-M   'P 1'
#
loop_
_entity.id
_entity.type
_entity.pdbx_description
1 polymer ?
#
loop_
_entity_poly.entity_id
_entity_poly.type
_entity_poly.pdbx_seq_one_letter_code
_entity_poly.pdbx_strand_id
1 'polypeptide(L)'
;MVRVLKPFSAVIATMLCLGLATADTATVSVVGDATYTIPSSRGEICKGTGAYPSGTACPLKGDEASDGCREGLPSYAHGKCIAPKVAQCVLVSDDTWGCAYPGDEDEAPSYVEQCHCMTFLTNG
;
A
#
# COMPACT_ATOMS: atom_id res chain seq x y z
N MET A 1 33.11 10.25 45.46
CA MET A 1 34.42 9.59 45.33
C MET A 1 34.20 8.23 44.68
N VAL A 2 34.56 8.12 43.40
CA VAL A 2 34.36 6.93 42.56
C VAL A 2 35.41 5.90 42.96
N ARG A 3 35.01 4.73 43.44
CA ARG A 3 35.94 3.61 43.68
C ARG A 3 35.95 2.72 42.45
N VAL A 4 37.02 2.87 41.66
CA VAL A 4 37.38 1.97 40.57
C VAL A 4 38.02 0.73 41.19
N LEU A 5 37.37 -0.43 41.08
CA LEU A 5 38.04 -1.73 41.18
C LEU A 5 38.16 -2.31 39.77
N LYS A 6 39.38 -2.63 39.37
CA LYS A 6 39.78 -3.55 38.27
C LYS A 6 40.42 -4.78 38.96
N PRO A 7 40.71 -5.93 38.32
CA PRO A 7 40.17 -6.58 37.12
C PRO A 7 39.90 -8.09 37.36
N PHE A 8 38.70 -8.63 37.09
CA PHE A 8 38.49 -10.09 37.08
C PHE A 8 37.66 -10.53 35.87
N SER A 9 38.29 -11.42 35.09
CA SER A 9 37.73 -12.51 34.29
C SER A 9 36.38 -12.33 33.60
N ALA A 10 36.48 -12.26 32.26
CA ALA A 10 35.73 -13.06 31.30
C ALA A 10 34.30 -13.47 31.66
N VAL A 11 33.32 -12.84 31.00
CA VAL A 11 32.36 -13.52 30.11
C VAL A 11 31.96 -12.51 29.03
N ILE A 12 32.32 -12.79 27.77
CA ILE A 12 31.77 -12.07 26.61
C ILE A 12 30.33 -12.56 26.45
N ALA A 13 29.38 -11.87 27.09
CA ALA A 13 27.96 -12.06 26.81
C ALA A 13 27.59 -11.09 25.68
N THR A 14 28.00 -11.41 24.46
CA THR A 14 27.41 -10.79 23.26
C THR A 14 25.97 -11.26 23.18
N MET A 15 25.07 -10.56 23.87
CA MET A 15 23.62 -10.62 23.63
C MET A 15 23.40 -10.09 22.22
N LEU A 16 23.41 -11.00 21.26
CA LEU A 16 22.86 -10.75 19.93
C LEU A 16 21.34 -10.72 20.11
N CYS A 17 20.82 -9.57 20.53
CA CYS A 17 19.40 -9.27 20.41
C CYS A 17 19.09 -9.31 18.92
N LEU A 18 18.57 -10.44 18.42
CA LEU A 18 17.83 -10.45 17.17
C LEU A 18 16.59 -9.60 17.42
N GLY A 19 16.71 -8.30 17.14
CA GLY A 19 15.55 -7.44 17.00
C GLY A 19 14.71 -8.03 15.89
N LEU A 20 13.61 -8.69 16.24
CA LEU A 20 12.55 -8.94 15.28
C LEU A 20 12.04 -7.57 14.87
N ALA A 21 12.56 -7.07 13.75
CA ALA A 21 11.92 -5.98 13.04
C ALA A 21 10.54 -6.51 12.65
N THR A 22 9.52 -6.15 13.42
CA THR A 22 8.15 -6.22 12.94
C THR A 22 8.15 -5.34 11.70
N ALA A 23 8.08 -5.96 10.53
CA ALA A 23 7.83 -5.21 9.31
C ALA A 23 6.46 -4.56 9.53
N ASP A 24 6.47 -3.27 9.89
CA ASP A 24 5.27 -2.46 9.99
C ASP A 24 4.63 -2.53 8.61
N THR A 25 3.65 -3.40 8.49
CA THR A 25 2.96 -3.68 7.24
C THR A 25 1.50 -3.44 7.54
N ALA A 26 0.91 -2.54 6.78
CA ALA A 26 -0.45 -2.10 6.99
C ALA A 26 -1.34 -2.88 6.04
N THR A 27 -2.44 -3.44 6.54
CA THR A 27 -3.39 -4.19 5.72
C THR A 27 -4.51 -3.28 5.24
N VAL A 28 -4.91 -3.45 3.98
CA VAL A 28 -6.03 -2.73 3.37
C VAL A 28 -6.89 -3.70 2.58
N SER A 29 -8.21 -3.60 2.76
CA SER A 29 -9.19 -4.39 2.01
C SER A 29 -9.57 -3.64 0.74
N VAL A 30 -9.59 -4.34 -0.39
CA VAL A 30 -10.07 -3.80 -1.65
C VAL A 30 -11.56 -4.13 -1.79
N VAL A 31 -12.35 -3.14 -2.20
CA VAL A 31 -13.81 -3.28 -2.35
C VAL A 31 -14.13 -4.38 -3.35
N GLY A 32 -14.92 -5.36 -2.91
CA GLY A 32 -15.31 -6.50 -3.74
C GLY A 32 -14.19 -7.53 -3.99
N ASP A 33 -13.06 -7.42 -3.28
CA ASP A 33 -11.91 -8.29 -3.47
C ASP A 33 -11.29 -8.71 -2.12
N ALA A 34 -9.99 -9.05 -2.10
CA ALA A 34 -9.29 -9.59 -0.93
C ALA A 34 -8.60 -8.48 -0.10
N THR A 35 -7.99 -8.88 1.01
CA THR A 35 -7.20 -8.00 1.88
C THR A 35 -5.72 -8.14 1.56
N TYR A 36 -5.07 -7.02 1.26
CA TYR A 36 -3.68 -6.95 0.85
C TYR A 36 -2.82 -6.32 1.93
N THR A 37 -1.58 -6.79 2.04
CA THR A 37 -0.58 -6.23 2.94
C THR A 37 0.30 -5.25 2.19
N ILE A 38 0.31 -4.00 2.64
CA ILE A 38 1.11 -2.92 2.05
C ILE A 38 2.37 -2.69 2.89
N PRO A 39 3.57 -2.73 2.27
CA PRO A 39 4.80 -2.38 2.96
C PRO A 39 4.81 -0.88 3.28
N SER A 40 5.23 -0.53 4.50
CA SER A 40 5.33 0.88 4.94
C SER A 40 6.21 1.75 4.05
N SER A 41 7.10 1.15 3.24
CA SER A 41 7.89 1.87 2.24
C SER A 41 7.03 2.58 1.17
N ARG A 42 5.78 2.17 0.96
CA ARG A 42 4.85 2.83 0.03
C ARG A 42 4.06 3.97 0.68
N GLY A 43 4.20 4.18 1.99
CA GLY A 43 3.49 5.21 2.75
C GLY A 43 2.24 4.69 3.45
N GLU A 44 1.45 5.64 3.97
CA GLU A 44 0.22 5.37 4.71
C GLU A 44 -0.85 4.76 3.80
N ILE A 45 -1.53 3.71 4.30
CA ILE A 45 -2.61 3.03 3.57
C ILE A 45 -3.78 3.95 3.29
N CYS A 46 -4.48 3.70 2.19
CA CYS A 46 -5.77 4.32 1.90
C CYS A 46 -6.80 3.92 2.95
N LYS A 47 -6.92 4.79 3.94
CA LYS A 47 -7.88 4.71 5.04
C LYS A 47 -8.16 6.12 5.50
N GLY A 48 -9.36 6.37 5.98
CA GLY A 48 -9.71 7.64 6.59
C GLY A 48 -11.20 7.91 6.47
N THR A 49 -11.63 8.91 7.23
CA THR A 49 -13.01 9.41 7.18
C THR A 49 -13.00 10.93 7.01
N GLY A 50 -13.81 11.46 6.09
CA GLY A 50 -13.97 12.87 5.79
C GLY A 50 -13.51 13.24 4.38
N ALA A 51 -13.27 14.54 4.15
CA ALA A 51 -12.98 15.09 2.82
C ALA A 51 -11.63 14.65 2.21
N TYR A 52 -10.69 14.14 3.03
CA TYR A 52 -9.38 13.69 2.59
C TYR A 52 -8.97 12.41 3.32
N PRO A 53 -8.36 11.42 2.66
CA PRO A 53 -7.92 10.19 3.31
C PRO A 53 -6.66 10.42 4.15
N SER A 54 -6.41 9.59 5.17
CA SER A 54 -5.14 9.65 5.92
C SER A 54 -3.94 9.21 5.08
N GLY A 55 -4.17 8.39 4.05
CA GLY A 55 -3.15 7.93 3.11
C GLY A 55 -3.73 7.57 1.76
N THR A 56 -2.88 7.27 0.79
CA THR A 56 -3.31 6.94 -0.58
C THR A 56 -2.73 5.61 -1.07
N ALA A 57 -1.96 4.91 -0.23
CA ALA A 57 -1.34 3.66 -0.63
C ALA A 57 -2.39 2.55 -0.75
N CYS A 58 -2.49 1.99 -1.95
CA CYS A 58 -3.32 0.83 -2.31
C CYS A 58 -2.45 -0.27 -2.93
N PRO A 59 -2.93 -1.52 -3.00
CA PRO A 59 -2.18 -2.60 -3.60
C PRO A 59 -1.93 -2.34 -5.09
N LEU A 60 -0.72 -2.67 -5.53
CA LEU A 60 -0.29 -2.59 -6.91
C LEU A 60 -0.55 -3.93 -7.60
N LYS A 61 -0.53 -3.89 -8.93
CA LYS A 61 -0.59 -5.11 -9.74
C LYS A 61 0.52 -6.09 -9.32
N GLY A 62 0.12 -7.32 -9.02
CA GLY A 62 1.04 -8.38 -8.60
C GLY A 62 1.23 -8.52 -7.08
N ASP A 63 0.65 -7.64 -6.25
CA ASP A 63 0.64 -7.84 -4.80
C ASP A 63 -0.20 -9.08 -4.46
N GLU A 64 0.31 -9.94 -3.58
CA GLU A 64 -0.41 -11.11 -3.07
C GLU A 64 -1.33 -10.70 -1.90
N ALA A 65 -2.57 -11.19 -1.91
CA ALA A 65 -3.48 -10.97 -0.80
C ALA A 65 -3.04 -11.80 0.41
N SER A 66 -3.06 -11.17 1.58
CA SER A 66 -2.76 -11.85 2.85
C SER A 66 -3.98 -12.53 3.45
N ASP A 67 -5.20 -12.04 3.16
CA ASP A 67 -6.42 -12.58 3.76
C ASP A 67 -7.65 -12.36 2.85
N GLY A 68 -8.73 -13.10 3.10
CA GLY A 68 -10.00 -12.93 2.38
C GLY A 68 -10.00 -13.47 0.95
N CYS A 69 -8.97 -14.23 0.56
CA CYS A 69 -8.90 -14.83 -0.76
C CYS A 69 -9.89 -15.99 -0.92
N ARG A 70 -10.74 -15.92 -1.95
CA ARG A 70 -11.73 -16.96 -2.26
C ARG A 70 -12.03 -17.02 -3.75
N GLU A 71 -12.59 -18.14 -4.18
CA GLU A 71 -13.06 -18.34 -5.54
C GLU A 71 -14.17 -17.32 -5.89
N GLY A 72 -14.13 -16.80 -7.12
CA GLY A 72 -15.08 -15.80 -7.62
C GLY A 72 -14.66 -14.35 -7.41
N LEU A 73 -13.49 -14.10 -6.83
CA LEU A 73 -12.89 -12.76 -6.77
C LEU A 73 -12.14 -12.41 -8.06
N PRO A 74 -12.09 -11.12 -8.46
CA PRO A 74 -11.37 -10.68 -9.66
C PRO A 74 -9.85 -10.91 -9.56
N SER A 75 -9.29 -10.95 -8.35
CA SER A 75 -7.87 -11.25 -8.11
C SER A 75 -7.54 -12.74 -8.01
N TYR A 76 -8.54 -13.62 -7.99
CA TYR A 76 -8.32 -15.05 -7.78
C TYR A 76 -7.70 -15.71 -9.01
N ALA A 77 -6.43 -16.11 -8.88
CA ALA A 77 -5.66 -16.82 -9.89
C ALA A 77 -5.04 -18.10 -9.28
N HIS A 78 -5.45 -19.26 -9.79
CA HIS A 78 -4.86 -20.56 -9.44
C HIS A 78 -4.78 -20.88 -7.92
N GLY A 79 -5.81 -20.53 -7.14
CA GLY A 79 -5.82 -20.79 -5.69
C GLY A 79 -5.14 -19.71 -4.85
N LYS A 80 -4.67 -18.64 -5.47
CA LYS A 80 -4.08 -17.47 -4.82
C LYS A 80 -4.82 -16.21 -5.28
N CYS A 81 -4.77 -15.15 -4.49
CA CYS A 81 -5.31 -13.85 -4.90
C CYS A 81 -4.15 -12.92 -5.16
N ILE A 82 -4.00 -12.53 -6.42
CA ILE A 82 -2.96 -11.63 -6.89
C ILE A 82 -3.67 -10.43 -7.50
N ALA A 83 -3.35 -9.23 -7.04
CA ALA A 83 -3.97 -8.01 -7.53
C ALA A 83 -3.79 -7.90 -9.06
N PRO A 84 -4.89 -7.88 -9.85
CA PRO A 84 -4.80 -7.92 -11.31
C PRO A 84 -4.41 -6.56 -11.90
N LYS A 85 -4.78 -5.48 -11.21
CA LYS A 85 -4.54 -4.07 -11.57
C LYS A 85 -4.06 -3.29 -10.34
N VAL A 86 -3.63 -2.05 -10.56
CA VAL A 86 -3.35 -1.10 -9.47
C VAL A 86 -4.68 -0.63 -8.90
N ALA A 87 -4.89 -0.83 -7.61
CA ALA A 87 -6.08 -0.30 -6.93
C ALA A 87 -5.91 1.20 -6.66
N GLN A 88 -7.01 1.93 -6.76
CA GLN A 88 -7.05 3.37 -6.52
C GLN A 88 -7.78 3.67 -5.21
N CYS A 89 -7.31 4.69 -4.50
CA CYS A 89 -7.94 5.18 -3.28
C CYS A 89 -9.14 6.04 -3.64
N VAL A 90 -10.34 5.57 -3.33
CA VAL A 90 -11.61 6.21 -3.68
C VAL A 90 -12.53 6.31 -2.46
N LEU A 91 -13.55 7.17 -2.55
CA LEU A 91 -14.64 7.15 -1.59
C LEU A 91 -15.47 5.87 -1.81
N VAL A 92 -15.46 4.98 -0.83
CA VAL A 92 -16.25 3.74 -0.85
C VAL A 92 -17.62 3.97 -0.20
N SER A 93 -17.69 4.90 0.74
CA SER A 93 -18.93 5.36 1.39
C SER A 93 -18.90 6.89 1.52
N ASP A 94 -20.03 7.51 1.87
CA ASP A 94 -20.24 8.98 1.92
C ASP A 94 -19.04 9.79 2.41
N ASP A 95 -18.39 9.34 3.49
CA ASP A 95 -17.19 9.96 4.03
C ASP A 95 -16.03 8.97 4.22
N THR A 96 -16.10 7.73 3.73
CA THR A 96 -15.07 6.70 4.03
C THR A 96 -14.25 6.36 2.80
N TRP A 97 -12.93 6.41 2.96
CA TRP A 97 -11.97 6.08 1.92
C TRP A 97 -11.53 4.63 1.97
N GLY A 98 -11.36 4.02 0.81
CA GLY A 98 -10.86 2.66 0.65
C GLY A 98 -10.35 2.39 -0.77
N CYS A 99 -9.72 1.24 -0.95
CA CYS A 99 -9.15 0.86 -2.24
C CYS A 99 -10.20 0.17 -3.12
N ALA A 100 -10.29 0.55 -4.39
CA ALA A 100 -11.10 -0.16 -5.38
C ALA A 100 -10.30 -0.35 -6.67
N TYR A 101 -10.60 -1.40 -7.44
CA TYR A 101 -10.01 -1.54 -8.77
C TYR A 101 -10.70 -0.60 -9.75
N PRO A 102 -9.95 0.10 -10.61
CA PRO A 102 -10.52 0.81 -11.74
C PRO A 102 -11.24 -0.21 -12.65
N GLY A 103 -12.40 0.17 -13.17
CA GLY A 103 -13.17 -0.65 -14.09
C GLY A 103 -12.37 -0.96 -15.37
N ASP A 104 -12.89 -1.85 -16.21
CA ASP A 104 -12.31 -2.09 -17.54
C ASP A 104 -12.49 -0.89 -18.49
N GLU A 105 -13.35 0.06 -18.12
CA GLU A 105 -13.49 1.37 -18.75
C GLU A 105 -12.48 2.42 -18.24
N ASP A 106 -11.76 2.11 -17.15
CA ASP A 106 -10.71 2.92 -16.53
C ASP A 106 -9.33 2.26 -16.66
N GLU A 107 -9.09 1.46 -17.71
CA GLU A 107 -7.75 1.52 -18.31
C GLU A 107 -7.62 2.96 -18.81
N ALA A 108 -7.13 3.85 -17.93
CA ALA A 108 -6.89 5.23 -18.26
C ALA A 108 -6.22 5.23 -19.63
N PRO A 109 -6.86 5.75 -20.71
CA PRO A 109 -6.09 6.09 -21.86
C PRO A 109 -4.99 6.97 -21.31
N SER A 110 -3.75 6.61 -21.63
CA SER A 110 -2.57 7.44 -21.42
C SER A 110 -2.82 8.79 -22.10
N TYR A 111 -3.59 9.67 -21.47
CA TYR A 111 -3.77 11.03 -21.89
C TYR A 111 -3.04 11.91 -20.90
N VAL A 112 -1.73 11.64 -20.83
CA VAL A 112 -0.71 12.68 -20.68
C VAL A 112 -0.66 13.61 -21.91
N GLU A 113 -1.76 13.77 -22.66
CA GLU A 113 -1.78 14.56 -23.89
C GLU A 113 -2.79 15.73 -23.84
N GLN A 114 -3.29 16.17 -22.67
CA GLN A 114 -3.83 17.55 -22.55
C GLN A 114 -2.80 18.57 -22.07
N CYS A 115 -1.50 18.26 -22.12
CA CYS A 115 -0.51 19.30 -22.37
C CYS A 115 -0.46 19.61 -23.88
N HIS A 116 -1.61 19.94 -24.50
CA HIS A 116 -1.60 20.67 -25.76
C HIS A 116 -1.30 22.14 -25.47
N CYS A 117 -0.02 22.39 -25.18
CA CYS A 117 0.58 23.69 -25.36
C CYS A 117 0.55 24.02 -26.87
N MET A 118 0.02 25.19 -27.23
CA MET A 118 0.35 25.94 -28.46
C MET A 118 -0.10 25.35 -29.82
N THR A 119 -1.26 25.82 -30.31
CA THR A 119 -1.59 26.17 -31.73
C THR A 119 -3.13 26.33 -31.78
N PHE A 120 -3.76 27.49 -31.94
CA PHE A 120 -3.65 28.44 -33.04
C PHE A 120 -4.15 29.82 -32.59
N LEU A 121 -3.27 30.81 -32.67
CA LEU A 121 -3.64 32.13 -33.16
C LEU A 121 -4.26 31.95 -34.58
N THR A 122 -5.36 32.66 -34.88
CA THR A 122 -5.87 33.09 -36.21
C THR A 122 -7.36 32.77 -36.49
N ASN A 123 -8.28 33.59 -35.98
CA ASN A 123 -9.27 34.33 -36.81
C ASN A 123 -10.19 35.15 -35.91
N GLY A 124 -10.00 36.47 -35.95
CA GLY A 124 -10.88 37.51 -35.42
C GLY A 124 -10.51 38.80 -36.13
#